data_AF-A0A954LYA8-F1
#
_entry.id   AF-A0A954LYA8-F1
#
_cell.length_a   1.000
_cell.length_b   1.000
_cell.length_c   1.000
_cell.angle_alpha   90.00
_cell.angle_beta   90.00
_cell.angle_gamma   90.00
#
_symmetry.space_group_name_H-M   'P 1'
#
loop_
_entity.id
_entity.type
_entity.pdbx_description
1 polymer ?
#
loop_
_entity_poly.entity_id
_entity_poly.type
_entity_poly.pdbx_seq_one_letter_code
_entity_poly.pdbx_strand_id
1 'polypeptide(L)'
;GAVGVWEGSVLMKGHYNDGFGFEWAEVNGSEGSAVYRLTEPNTILIGKPGESLETVPVPDEHLVITGSPRDPKEGVPSTVFRYDLVYELTSAILEDRPAIPGFNHGAQAQRIADAVLESNQTGQWVDVTR
;
A
#
# COMPACT_ATOMS: atom_id res chain seq x y z
N GLY A 1 13.71 -17.97 0.72
CA GLY A 1 13.45 -16.52 0.65
C GLY A 1 11.98 -16.28 0.94
N ALA A 2 11.58 -15.02 1.13
CA ALA A 2 10.17 -14.67 1.18
C ALA A 2 9.52 -14.91 -0.20
N VAL A 3 8.22 -15.16 -0.21
CA VAL A 3 7.39 -15.25 -1.42
C VAL A 3 6.25 -14.26 -1.30
N GLY A 4 5.70 -13.82 -2.43
CA GLY A 4 4.60 -12.87 -2.47
C GLY A 4 3.60 -13.22 -3.55
N VAL A 5 2.36 -12.80 -3.35
CA VAL A 5 1.29 -12.83 -4.33
C VAL A 5 0.76 -11.41 -4.47
N TRP A 6 0.54 -10.99 -5.71
CA TRP A 6 -0.17 -9.77 -6.02
C TRP A 6 -1.39 -10.12 -6.84
N GLU A 7 -2.56 -9.72 -6.36
CA GLU A 7 -3.83 -9.85 -7.07
C GLU A 7 -4.38 -8.46 -7.36
N GLY A 8 -4.78 -8.24 -8.61
CA GLY A 8 -5.46 -7.03 -9.04
C GLY A 8 -6.67 -7.39 -9.90
N SER A 9 -7.85 -6.91 -9.52
CA SER A 9 -9.06 -7.11 -10.31
C SER A 9 -10.01 -5.93 -10.17
N VAL A 10 -10.59 -5.54 -11.31
CA VAL A 10 -11.66 -4.52 -11.40
C VAL A 10 -13.05 -5.15 -11.41
N LEU A 11 -13.16 -6.48 -11.27
CA LEU A 11 -14.40 -7.24 -11.42
C LEU A 11 -14.91 -7.87 -10.12
N MET A 12 -14.25 -7.66 -8.98
CA MET A 12 -14.62 -8.21 -7.67
C MET A 12 -15.76 -7.40 -7.02
N LYS A 13 -16.94 -7.38 -7.65
CA LYS A 13 -18.10 -6.58 -7.21
C LYS A 13 -18.68 -6.99 -5.84
N GLY A 14 -18.34 -8.18 -5.35
CA GLY A 14 -18.86 -8.73 -4.09
C GLY A 14 -18.37 -8.01 -2.83
N HIS A 15 -17.42 -7.09 -2.93
CA HIS A 15 -16.91 -6.32 -1.79
C HIS A 15 -17.77 -5.10 -1.43
N TYR A 16 -18.69 -4.65 -2.30
CA TYR A 16 -19.59 -3.52 -2.03
C TYR A 16 -18.90 -2.27 -1.45
N ASN A 17 -17.73 -1.91 -1.98
CA ASN A 17 -16.85 -0.87 -1.42
C ASN A 17 -17.16 0.57 -1.88
N ASP A 18 -18.38 0.88 -2.33
CA ASP A 18 -18.81 2.24 -2.71
C ASP A 18 -17.86 3.00 -3.68
N GLY A 19 -17.21 2.25 -4.57
CA GLY A 19 -16.25 2.81 -5.55
C GLY A 19 -14.82 2.98 -5.01
N PHE A 20 -14.57 2.67 -3.74
CA PHE A 20 -13.22 2.49 -3.20
C PHE A 20 -12.65 1.13 -3.61
N GLY A 21 -11.33 1.05 -3.70
CA GLY A 21 -10.64 -0.22 -3.85
C GLY A 21 -10.74 -1.06 -2.58
N PHE A 22 -10.53 -2.37 -2.73
CA PHE A 22 -10.41 -3.32 -1.61
C PHE A 22 -8.93 -3.69 -1.45
N GLU A 23 -8.06 -2.69 -1.31
CA GLU A 23 -6.64 -2.93 -1.16
C GLU A 23 -6.35 -3.61 0.18
N TRP A 24 -5.79 -4.81 0.09
CA TRP A 24 -5.34 -5.65 1.17
C TRP A 24 -3.83 -5.87 1.02
N ALA A 25 -3.06 -5.36 1.97
CA ALA A 25 -1.62 -5.58 2.00
C ALA A 25 -1.26 -6.36 3.26
N GLU A 26 -0.74 -7.57 3.09
CA GLU A 26 -0.45 -8.48 4.19
C GLU A 26 1.01 -8.90 4.18
N VAL A 27 1.61 -8.86 5.37
CA VAL A 27 2.97 -9.32 5.60
C VAL A 27 2.92 -10.41 6.66
N ASN A 28 3.49 -11.57 6.32
CA ASN A 28 3.57 -12.74 7.19
C ASN A 28 5.03 -12.98 7.59
N GLY A 29 5.28 -13.01 8.90
CA GLY A 29 6.59 -13.26 9.51
C GLY A 29 6.57 -14.43 10.48
N SER A 30 7.73 -14.77 11.03
CA SER A 30 7.87 -15.86 12.00
C SER A 30 7.19 -15.58 13.34
N GLU A 31 6.97 -14.30 13.68
CA GLU A 31 6.40 -13.86 14.96
C GLU A 31 4.93 -13.43 14.84
N GLY A 32 4.37 -13.40 13.62
CA GLY A 32 2.99 -13.01 13.39
C GLY A 32 2.76 -12.44 12.00
N SER A 33 1.54 -11.96 11.81
CA SER A 33 1.02 -11.40 10.57
C SER A 33 0.50 -9.98 10.82
N ALA A 34 0.65 -9.12 9.83
CA ALA A 34 0.10 -7.77 9.83
C ALA A 34 -0.63 -7.50 8.52
N VAL A 35 -1.81 -6.88 8.60
CA VAL A 35 -2.64 -6.53 7.43
C VAL A 35 -3.00 -5.05 7.48
N TYR A 36 -2.72 -4.35 6.38
CA TYR A 36 -3.27 -3.03 6.08
C TYR A 36 -4.46 -3.16 5.14
N ARG A 37 -5.50 -2.33 5.38
CA ARG A 37 -6.72 -2.27 4.56
C ARG A 37 -7.01 -0.81 4.19
N LEU A 38 -7.13 -0.49 2.91
CA LEU A 38 -7.40 0.89 2.48
C LEU A 38 -8.77 1.41 2.95
N THR A 39 -9.74 0.51 3.16
CA THR A 39 -11.06 0.87 3.69
C THR A 39 -11.02 1.37 5.13
N GLU A 40 -10.00 0.97 5.90
CA GLU A 40 -9.81 1.35 7.31
C GLU A 40 -8.32 1.69 7.56
N PRO A 41 -7.77 2.74 6.93
CA PRO A 41 -6.33 2.96 6.87
C PRO A 41 -5.70 3.40 8.20
N ASN A 42 -6.52 3.79 9.18
CA ASN A 42 -6.08 4.18 10.52
C ASN A 42 -6.04 2.99 11.50
N THR A 43 -6.31 1.77 11.02
CA THR A 43 -6.16 0.53 11.78
C THR A 43 -5.34 -0.49 10.98
N ILE A 44 -4.75 -1.43 11.71
CA ILE A 44 -4.09 -2.61 11.13
C ILE A 44 -4.64 -3.86 11.81
N LEU A 45 -4.70 -4.97 11.09
CA LEU A 45 -4.97 -6.27 11.70
C LEU A 45 -3.63 -6.90 12.11
N ILE A 46 -3.51 -7.39 13.34
CA ILE A 46 -2.33 -8.10 13.81
C ILE A 46 -2.76 -9.47 14.34
N GLY A 47 -2.03 -10.52 14.00
CA GLY A 47 -2.22 -11.84 14.59
C GLY A 47 -0.89 -12.48 14.96
N LYS A 48 -0.82 -13.12 16.13
CA LYS A 48 0.34 -13.90 16.57
C LYS A 48 0.10 -15.40 16.37
N PRO A 49 1.14 -16.25 16.49
CA PRO A 49 0.98 -17.70 16.39
C PRO A 49 -0.10 -18.24 17.32
N GLY A 50 -1.13 -18.87 16.74
CA GLY A 50 -2.25 -19.45 17.48
C GLY A 50 -3.39 -18.48 17.83
N GLU A 51 -3.28 -17.20 17.44
CA GLU A 51 -4.28 -16.18 17.67
C GLU A 51 -5.02 -15.81 16.38
N SER A 52 -6.22 -15.22 16.52
CA SER A 52 -6.93 -14.61 15.39
C SER A 52 -6.37 -13.22 15.09
N LEU A 53 -6.65 -12.70 13.89
CA LEU A 53 -6.35 -11.31 13.56
C LEU A 53 -7.21 -10.37 14.43
N GLU A 54 -6.55 -9.44 15.11
CA GLU A 54 -7.18 -8.39 15.91
C GLU A 54 -6.93 -7.02 15.29
N THR A 55 -7.97 -6.18 15.29
CA THR A 55 -7.86 -4.79 14.85
C THR A 55 -7.19 -3.95 15.92
N VAL A 56 -6.09 -3.29 15.58
CA VAL A 56 -5.40 -2.34 16.46
C VAL A 56 -5.27 -0.98 15.78
N PRO A 57 -5.31 0.13 16.52
CA PRO A 57 -5.12 1.45 15.95
C PRO A 57 -3.68 1.63 15.46
N VAL A 58 -3.52 2.33 14.34
CA VAL A 58 -2.21 2.83 13.91
C VAL A 58 -1.80 3.96 14.87
N PRO A 59 -0.56 3.96 15.39
CA PRO A 59 -0.05 5.05 16.22
C PRO A 59 -0.19 6.42 15.53
N ASP A 60 -0.59 7.45 16.29
CA ASP A 60 -0.87 8.79 15.76
C ASP A 60 0.31 9.38 14.95
N GLU A 61 1.55 9.08 15.35
CA GLU A 61 2.78 9.51 14.67
C GLU A 61 2.98 8.92 13.26
N HIS A 62 2.24 7.87 12.91
CA HIS A 62 2.25 7.24 11.59
C HIS A 62 1.02 7.62 10.76
N LEU A 63 0.05 8.33 11.34
CA LEU A 63 -1.16 8.71 10.62
C LEU A 63 -0.93 9.83 9.61
N VAL A 64 0.12 10.64 9.76
CA VAL A 64 0.43 11.80 8.93
C VAL A 64 1.93 11.88 8.66
N ILE A 65 2.33 12.19 7.42
CA ILE A 65 3.74 12.43 7.11
C ILE A 65 4.27 13.67 7.86
N THR A 66 5.51 13.61 8.34
CA THR A 66 6.14 14.72 9.06
C THR A 66 6.07 16.03 8.27
N GLY A 67 5.60 17.09 8.91
CA GLY A 67 5.47 18.43 8.33
C GLY A 67 4.16 18.69 7.59
N SER A 68 3.40 17.65 7.22
CA SER A 68 2.10 17.84 6.56
C SER A 68 1.12 18.55 7.53
N PRO A 69 0.41 19.59 7.07
CA PRO A 69 -0.57 20.30 7.88
C PRO A 69 -1.91 19.55 7.99
N ARG A 70 -2.01 18.31 7.47
CA ARG A 70 -3.23 17.53 7.49
C ARG A 70 -3.60 17.10 8.92
N ASP A 71 -4.87 17.28 9.27
CA ASP A 71 -5.46 16.61 10.44
C ASP A 71 -5.97 15.21 10.02
N PRO A 72 -5.48 14.11 10.63
CA PRO A 72 -5.92 12.76 10.29
C PRO A 72 -7.33 12.41 10.81
N LYS A 73 -7.95 13.28 11.61
CA LYS A 73 -9.29 13.11 12.18
C LYS A 73 -10.39 13.77 11.35
N GLU A 74 -10.01 14.58 10.36
CA GLU A 74 -10.94 15.30 9.49
C GLU A 74 -11.20 14.53 8.18
N GLY A 75 -12.48 14.42 7.79
CA GLY A 75 -12.90 13.76 6.55
C GLY A 75 -12.85 12.23 6.60
N VAL A 76 -12.97 11.60 5.41
CA VAL A 76 -12.96 10.13 5.27
C VAL A 76 -11.50 9.64 5.16
N PRO A 77 -10.96 8.84 6.10
CA PRO A 77 -9.55 8.45 6.12
C PRO A 77 -9.03 7.85 4.81
N SER A 78 -9.82 6.95 4.19
CA SER A 78 -9.53 6.31 2.90
C SER A 78 -9.51 7.28 1.70
N THR A 79 -9.91 8.53 1.91
CA THR A 79 -9.85 9.62 0.94
C THR A 79 -8.73 10.59 1.26
N VAL A 80 -8.73 11.12 2.49
CA VAL A 80 -7.91 12.28 2.87
C VAL A 80 -6.42 11.99 3.00
N PHE A 81 -6.02 10.73 3.19
CA PHE A 81 -4.60 10.36 3.24
C PHE A 81 -3.83 10.78 1.97
N ARG A 82 -4.52 10.88 0.81
CA ARG A 82 -3.92 11.32 -0.46
C ARG A 82 -3.36 12.73 -0.42
N TYR A 83 -3.83 13.57 0.51
CA TYR A 83 -3.25 14.88 0.73
C TYR A 83 -1.75 14.77 1.05
N ASP A 84 -1.34 13.77 1.84
CA ASP A 84 0.07 13.59 2.18
C ASP A 84 0.92 13.18 0.98
N LEU A 85 0.33 12.45 0.01
CA LEU A 85 1.02 12.13 -1.24
C LEU A 85 1.33 13.40 -2.05
N VAL A 86 0.37 14.33 -2.10
CA VAL A 86 0.54 15.61 -2.80
C VAL A 86 1.48 16.53 -2.02
N TYR A 87 1.37 16.56 -0.69
CA TYR A 87 2.26 17.31 0.19
C TYR A 87 3.72 16.86 0.02
N GLU A 88 3.98 15.55 0.04
CA GLU A 88 5.34 15.02 -0.14
C GLU A 88 5.92 15.41 -1.50
N LEU A 89 5.16 15.25 -2.58
CA LEU A 89 5.62 15.64 -3.92
C LEU A 89 5.93 17.15 -4.00
N THR A 90 5.03 17.99 -3.49
CA THR A 90 5.17 19.45 -3.59
C THR A 90 6.26 20.01 -2.67
N SER A 91 6.37 19.51 -1.43
CA SER A 91 7.44 19.90 -0.51
C SER A 91 8.80 19.46 -1.04
N ALA A 92 8.93 18.25 -1.59
CA ALA A 92 10.17 17.78 -2.19
C ALA A 92 10.66 18.69 -3.33
N ILE A 93 9.75 19.19 -4.18
CA ILE A 93 10.07 20.14 -5.25
C ILE A 93 10.57 21.47 -4.68
N LEU A 94 9.89 22.02 -3.67
CA LEU A 94 10.27 23.30 -3.05
C LEU A 94 11.60 23.23 -2.31
N GLU A 95 11.91 22.07 -1.73
CA GLU A 95 13.12 21.81 -0.96
C GLU A 95 14.30 21.30 -1.81
N ASP A 96 14.11 21.16 -3.13
CA ASP A 96 15.09 20.60 -4.07
C ASP A 96 15.66 19.24 -3.61
N ARG A 97 14.77 18.35 -3.15
CA ARG A 97 15.12 16.99 -2.69
C ARG A 97 14.35 15.93 -3.49
N PRO A 98 14.85 14.68 -3.53
CA PRO A 98 14.08 13.57 -4.07
C PRO A 98 12.78 13.34 -3.26
N ALA A 99 11.66 13.18 -3.96
CA ALA A 99 10.39 12.77 -3.36
C ALA A 99 10.38 11.26 -3.05
N ILE A 100 9.58 10.86 -2.07
CA ILE A 100 9.35 9.44 -1.73
C ILE A 100 7.84 9.14 -1.72
N PRO A 101 7.32 8.32 -2.65
CA PRO A 101 8.01 7.67 -3.75
C PRO A 101 8.34 8.63 -4.90
N GLY A 102 9.58 8.59 -5.40
CA GLY A 102 10.01 9.27 -6.62
C GLY A 102 9.95 8.40 -7.89
N PHE A 103 10.49 8.94 -9.00
CA PHE A 103 10.45 8.33 -10.34
C PHE A 103 10.92 6.86 -10.39
N ASN A 104 12.03 6.53 -9.73
CA ASN A 104 12.59 5.18 -9.77
C ASN A 104 11.66 4.13 -9.16
N HIS A 105 10.86 4.48 -8.14
CA HIS A 105 9.86 3.57 -7.58
C HIS A 105 8.75 3.27 -8.60
N GLY A 106 8.31 4.29 -9.34
CA GLY A 106 7.36 4.10 -10.44
C GLY A 106 7.93 3.23 -11.57
N ALA A 107 9.18 3.47 -11.96
CA ALA A 107 9.86 2.65 -12.96
C ALA A 107 10.01 1.18 -12.52
N GLN A 108 10.28 0.92 -11.24
CA GLN A 108 10.32 -0.44 -10.70
C GLN A 108 8.94 -1.10 -10.73
N ALA A 109 7.88 -0.39 -10.33
CA ALA A 109 6.52 -0.90 -10.40
C ALA A 109 6.12 -1.28 -11.85
N GLN A 110 6.49 -0.44 -12.82
CA GLN A 110 6.24 -0.73 -14.24
C GLN A 110 6.95 -2.01 -14.71
N ARG A 111 8.21 -2.24 -14.30
CA ARG A 111 8.94 -3.47 -14.67
C ARG A 111 8.23 -4.73 -14.18
N ILE A 112 7.65 -4.69 -12.98
CA ILE A 112 6.86 -5.81 -12.46
C ILE A 112 5.62 -6.04 -13.34
N ALA A 113 4.90 -4.97 -13.71
CA ALA A 113 3.75 -5.10 -14.61
C ALA A 113 4.14 -5.71 -15.97
N ASP A 114 5.25 -5.26 -16.55
CA ASP A 114 5.76 -5.79 -17.83
C ASP A 114 6.12 -7.28 -17.70
N ALA A 115 6.78 -7.69 -16.61
CA ALA A 115 7.14 -9.08 -16.36
C ALA A 115 5.90 -9.98 -16.16
N VAL A 116 4.82 -9.48 -15.53
CA VAL A 116 3.55 -10.21 -15.42
C VAL A 116 2.95 -10.45 -16.81
N LEU A 117 2.98 -9.44 -17.69
CA LEU A 117 2.48 -9.58 -19.05
C LEU A 117 3.30 -10.59 -19.86
N GLU A 118 4.63 -10.55 -19.76
CA GLU A 118 5.52 -11.53 -20.40
C GLU A 118 5.28 -12.95 -19.87
N SER A 119 5.19 -13.12 -18.55
CA SER A 119 4.92 -14.42 -17.92
C SER A 119 3.58 -15.01 -18.38
N ASN A 120 2.53 -14.19 -18.45
CA ASN A 120 1.22 -14.61 -18.94
C ASN A 120 1.24 -15.03 -20.41
N GLN A 121 2.02 -14.35 -21.26
CA GLN A 121 2.13 -14.69 -22.68
C GLN A 121 2.94 -15.96 -22.92
N THR A 122 3.97 -16.20 -22.11
CA THR A 122 4.94 -17.29 -22.33
C THR A 122 4.66 -18.54 -21.50
N GLY A 123 3.90 -18.40 -20.40
CA GLY A 123 3.69 -19.46 -19.42
C GLY A 123 4.95 -19.81 -18.62
N GLN A 124 5.90 -18.88 -18.51
CA GLN A 124 7.21 -19.11 -17.88
C GLN A 124 7.47 -18.15 -16.73
N TRP A 125 8.41 -18.54 -15.86
CA TRP A 125 8.97 -17.65 -14.85
C TRP A 125 9.83 -16.58 -15.51
N VAL A 126 9.60 -15.32 -15.13
CA VAL A 126 10.37 -14.17 -15.61
C VAL A 126 11.24 -13.64 -14.47
N ASP A 127 12.51 -13.39 -14.76
CA ASP A 127 13.43 -12.76 -13.81
C ASP A 127 13.27 -11.24 -13.85
N VAL A 128 12.87 -10.66 -12.72
CA VAL A 128 12.60 -9.23 -12.54
C VAL A 128 13.84 -8.43 -12.14
N THR A 129 15.01 -9.06 -11.99
CA THR A 129 16.26 -8.39 -11.59
C THR A 129 16.95 -7.58 -12.70
N ARG A 130 16.35 -7.50 -13.89
CA ARG A 130 16.81 -6.63 -14.99
C ARG A 130 16.38 -5.17 -14.84
#